data_AF-F5YE61-F1
#
_entry.id   AF-F5YE61-F1
#
_cell.length_a   1.000
_cell.length_b   1.000
_cell.length_c   1.000
_cell.angle_alpha   90.00
_cell.angle_beta   90.00
_cell.angle_gamma   90.00
#
_symmetry.space_group_name_H-M   'P 1'
#
loop_
_entity.id
_entity.type
_entity.pdbx_description
1 polymer ?
#
loop_
_entity_poly.entity_id
_entity_poly.type
_entity_poly.pdbx_seq_one_letter_code
_entity_poly.pdbx_strand_id
1 'polypeptide(L)'
;MKQHGFFDENDRLKELSALGDPLEKLNKYIKWDNFRGILNKTLKKEAQGPGGRPPFDYVMMFKILILQKLYNVSDDQAEYQIKDRLSFQRFLGLALCDTVPDAKTIWHFREELVKANILDTIFYRFVRQLEEQEIISYSGSIVDATFVDAPRQRNSKAENQKIKEGKVPEEWEGKKKKHKKSQKDIDARWATKNKERHYGYKDHIKIDAESKLITKFSTTSAAVHDSQELSKLVDEKDNILYADSAYVGGEIQKCIPRKAKNRIHEKGYRNRPLTKTQKANNTRKSKIRARVEHVFATMTNTMRGIVVRSIGMARAHANIALMNLTYNFWRYIFLMRGKRAYA
;
A
#
# COMPACT_ATOMS: atom_id res chain seq x y z
N MET A 1 -16.53 -33.66 -29.32
CA MET A 1 -16.42 -32.71 -28.18
C MET A 1 -16.66 -33.47 -26.89
N LYS A 2 -15.84 -33.29 -25.86
CA LYS A 2 -16.13 -33.84 -24.52
C LYS A 2 -17.22 -32.98 -23.89
N GLN A 3 -18.28 -33.61 -23.40
CA GLN A 3 -19.34 -32.92 -22.66
C GLN A 3 -18.83 -32.60 -21.25
N HIS A 4 -19.07 -31.39 -20.77
CA HIS A 4 -18.74 -31.01 -19.40
C HIS A 4 -19.67 -31.72 -18.43
N GLY A 5 -19.09 -32.40 -17.44
CA GLY A 5 -19.81 -33.02 -16.34
C GLY A 5 -20.37 -31.97 -15.40
N PHE A 6 -21.50 -32.30 -14.76
CA PHE A 6 -22.21 -31.40 -13.84
C PHE A 6 -21.36 -30.98 -12.62
N PHE A 7 -20.36 -31.78 -12.24
CA PHE A 7 -19.49 -31.54 -11.08
C PHE A 7 -18.06 -31.09 -11.44
N ASP A 8 -17.73 -30.97 -12.73
CA ASP A 8 -16.37 -30.71 -13.20
C ASP A 8 -15.75 -29.45 -12.56
N GLU A 9 -16.54 -28.38 -12.40
CA GLU A 9 -16.10 -27.13 -11.77
C GLU A 9 -15.79 -27.32 -10.29
N ASN A 10 -16.70 -27.98 -9.56
CA ASN A 10 -16.52 -28.24 -8.13
C ASN A 10 -15.31 -29.14 -7.88
N ASP A 11 -15.11 -30.17 -8.70
CA ASP A 11 -13.97 -31.07 -8.58
C ASP A 11 -12.66 -30.36 -8.91
N ARG A 12 -12.65 -29.50 -9.93
CA ARG A 12 -11.49 -28.63 -10.22
C ARG A 12 -11.18 -27.68 -9.06
N LEU A 13 -12.19 -27.08 -8.43
CA LEU A 13 -12.00 -26.20 -7.28
C LEU A 13 -11.45 -26.96 -6.05
N LYS A 14 -11.86 -28.23 -5.84
CA LYS A 14 -11.28 -29.09 -4.80
C LYS A 14 -9.81 -29.39 -5.07
N GLU A 15 -9.45 -29.71 -6.32
CA GLU A 15 -8.06 -29.90 -6.73
C GLU A 15 -7.22 -28.63 -6.45
N LEU A 16 -7.75 -27.45 -6.82
CA LEU A 16 -7.08 -26.17 -6.56
C LEU A 16 -6.91 -25.89 -5.06
N SER A 17 -7.89 -26.26 -4.23
CA SER A 17 -7.76 -26.18 -2.77
C SER A 17 -6.70 -27.14 -2.23
N ALA A 18 -6.61 -28.36 -2.77
CA ALA A 18 -5.56 -29.32 -2.41
C ALA A 18 -4.15 -28.82 -2.78
N LEU A 19 -4.02 -28.10 -3.90
CA LEU A 19 -2.78 -27.41 -4.31
C LEU A 19 -2.47 -26.17 -3.46
N GLY A 20 -3.40 -25.73 -2.62
CA GLY A 20 -3.17 -24.72 -1.60
C GLY A 20 -3.50 -23.29 -2.00
N ASP A 21 -4.66 -23.05 -2.62
CA ASP A 21 -5.13 -21.72 -3.04
C ASP A 21 -4.96 -20.64 -1.93
N PRO A 22 -4.11 -19.62 -2.16
CA PRO A 22 -3.92 -18.55 -1.20
C PRO A 22 -5.15 -17.65 -1.01
N LEU A 23 -6.00 -17.50 -2.03
CA LEU A 23 -7.17 -16.60 -1.99
C LEU A 23 -8.29 -17.15 -1.12
N GLU A 24 -8.42 -18.48 -1.03
CA GLU A 24 -9.34 -19.14 -0.10
C GLU A 24 -9.02 -18.75 1.36
N LYS A 25 -7.72 -18.75 1.70
CA LYS A 25 -7.25 -18.35 3.03
C LYS A 25 -7.59 -16.89 3.31
N LEU A 26 -7.43 -16.02 2.32
CA LEU A 26 -7.78 -14.61 2.43
C LEU A 26 -9.27 -14.41 2.70
N ASN A 27 -10.14 -15.12 1.99
CA ASN A 27 -11.59 -15.12 2.27
C ASN A 27 -11.95 -15.68 3.65
N LYS A 28 -11.21 -16.67 4.14
CA LYS A 28 -11.46 -17.30 5.44
C LYS A 28 -11.08 -16.40 6.62
N TYR A 29 -9.95 -15.71 6.55
CA TYR A 29 -9.43 -14.93 7.69
C TYR A 29 -9.89 -13.47 7.70
N ILE A 30 -10.14 -12.86 6.54
CA ILE A 30 -10.57 -11.47 6.45
C ILE A 30 -12.09 -11.37 6.51
N LYS A 31 -12.60 -10.64 7.52
CA LYS A 31 -14.03 -10.32 7.66
C LYS A 31 -14.40 -9.17 6.72
N TRP A 32 -14.67 -9.47 5.45
CA TRP A 32 -14.91 -8.47 4.41
C TRP A 32 -16.11 -7.56 4.67
N ASP A 33 -17.16 -8.06 5.34
CA ASP A 33 -18.34 -7.25 5.65
C ASP A 33 -18.06 -6.09 6.62
N ASN A 34 -16.95 -6.14 7.38
CA ASN A 34 -16.51 -5.00 8.19
C ASN A 34 -16.24 -3.74 7.36
N PHE A 35 -15.90 -3.91 6.07
CA PHE A 35 -15.66 -2.79 5.15
C PHE A 35 -16.93 -2.32 4.44
N ARG A 36 -17.99 -3.15 4.40
CA ARG A 36 -19.24 -2.87 3.69
C ARG A 36 -19.90 -1.57 4.17
N GLY A 37 -20.00 -1.38 5.48
CA GLY A 37 -20.61 -0.18 6.06
C GLY A 37 -19.87 1.10 5.68
N ILE A 38 -18.53 1.06 5.67
CA ILE A 38 -17.66 2.18 5.29
C ILE A 38 -17.81 2.49 3.79
N LEU A 39 -17.76 1.46 2.94
CA LEU A 39 -17.90 1.60 1.50
C LEU A 39 -19.30 2.11 1.10
N ASN A 40 -20.36 1.53 1.65
CA ASN A 40 -21.74 1.92 1.35
C ASN A 40 -22.02 3.36 1.75
N LYS A 41 -21.61 3.80 2.96
CA LYS A 41 -21.90 5.15 3.43
C LYS A 41 -21.34 6.23 2.51
N THR A 42 -20.22 5.95 1.86
CA THR A 42 -19.50 6.93 1.05
C THR A 42 -19.81 6.85 -0.43
N LEU A 43 -20.07 5.65 -0.96
CA LEU A 43 -20.23 5.41 -2.39
C LEU A 43 -21.70 5.24 -2.81
N LYS A 44 -22.64 5.15 -1.86
CA LYS A 44 -24.06 4.99 -2.18
C LYS A 44 -24.52 6.13 -3.08
N LYS A 45 -24.85 5.78 -4.31
CA LYS A 45 -25.52 6.66 -5.26
C LYS A 45 -27.01 6.52 -5.09
N GLU A 46 -27.72 7.63 -5.07
CA GLU A 46 -29.17 7.63 -5.21
C GLU A 46 -29.54 7.14 -6.61
N ALA A 47 -30.55 6.28 -6.69
CA ALA A 47 -31.02 5.79 -7.98
C ALA A 47 -31.63 6.97 -8.76
N GLN A 48 -31.07 7.28 -9.93
CA GLN A 48 -31.55 8.40 -10.76
C GLN A 48 -32.85 8.08 -11.52
N GLY A 49 -33.42 6.88 -11.35
CA GLY A 49 -34.72 6.49 -11.90
C GLY A 49 -34.95 4.98 -11.92
N PRO A 50 -36.19 4.54 -12.22
CA PRO A 50 -36.52 3.14 -12.39
C PRO A 50 -35.97 2.64 -13.73
N GLY A 51 -34.84 1.93 -13.72
CA GLY A 51 -34.28 1.30 -14.93
C GLY A 51 -32.75 1.29 -15.05
N GLY A 52 -32.04 1.94 -14.13
CA GLY A 52 -30.57 1.84 -14.08
C GLY A 52 -30.11 0.43 -13.71
N ARG A 53 -29.06 -0.07 -14.36
CA ARG A 53 -28.40 -1.32 -13.94
C ARG A 53 -27.95 -1.18 -12.48
N PRO A 54 -28.27 -2.14 -11.60
CA PRO A 54 -27.86 -2.06 -10.20
C PRO A 54 -26.32 -2.02 -10.10
N PRO A 55 -25.76 -1.25 -9.16
CA PRO A 55 -24.33 -1.22 -8.95
C PRO A 55 -23.81 -2.59 -8.50
N PHE A 56 -22.58 -2.91 -8.88
CA PHE A 56 -21.87 -4.07 -8.35
C PHE A 56 -21.68 -3.95 -6.83
N ASP A 57 -21.56 -5.09 -6.14
CA ASP A 57 -21.23 -5.10 -4.73
C ASP A 57 -19.88 -4.40 -4.48
N TYR A 58 -19.87 -3.36 -3.65
CA TYR A 58 -18.64 -2.62 -3.33
C TYR A 58 -17.61 -3.47 -2.61
N VAL A 59 -18.02 -4.51 -1.87
CA VAL A 59 -17.07 -5.45 -1.25
C VAL A 59 -16.36 -6.27 -2.33
N MET A 60 -17.10 -6.73 -3.34
CA MET A 60 -16.52 -7.41 -4.51
C MET A 60 -15.57 -6.47 -5.27
N MET A 61 -15.98 -5.24 -5.54
CA MET A 61 -15.13 -4.23 -6.20
C MET A 61 -13.85 -3.95 -5.39
N PHE A 62 -13.96 -3.87 -4.06
CA PHE A 62 -12.81 -3.70 -3.18
C PHE A 62 -11.87 -4.91 -3.21
N LYS A 63 -12.41 -6.13 -3.20
CA LYS A 63 -11.64 -7.38 -3.38
C LYS A 63 -10.86 -7.39 -4.70
N ILE A 64 -11.45 -6.88 -5.79
CA ILE A 64 -10.76 -6.74 -7.09
C ILE A 64 -9.53 -5.83 -6.94
N LEU A 65 -9.62 -4.71 -6.23
CA LEU A 65 -8.46 -3.84 -5.99
C LEU A 65 -7.34 -4.54 -5.20
N ILE A 66 -7.70 -5.40 -4.24
CA ILE A 66 -6.73 -6.22 -3.51
C ILE A 66 -6.06 -7.24 -4.44
N LEU A 67 -6.83 -7.90 -5.33
CA LEU A 67 -6.25 -8.79 -6.36
C LEU A 67 -5.29 -8.04 -7.28
N GLN A 68 -5.64 -6.84 -7.72
CA GLN A 68 -4.78 -6.00 -8.55
C GLN A 68 -3.44 -5.71 -7.88
N LYS A 69 -3.43 -5.50 -6.57
CA LYS A 69 -2.20 -5.31 -5.79
C LYS A 69 -1.43 -6.60 -5.54
N LEU A 70 -2.10 -7.71 -5.25
CA LEU A 70 -1.43 -9.00 -5.03
C LEU A 70 -0.72 -9.51 -6.29
N TYR A 71 -1.34 -9.36 -7.47
CA TYR A 71 -0.82 -9.92 -8.72
C TYR A 71 -0.17 -8.88 -9.64
N ASN A 72 -0.16 -7.60 -9.25
CA ASN A 72 0.29 -6.44 -10.04
C ASN A 72 -0.34 -6.41 -11.44
N VAL A 73 -1.66 -6.49 -11.50
CA VAL A 73 -2.42 -6.51 -12.77
C VAL A 73 -3.09 -5.17 -13.04
N SER A 74 -3.18 -4.78 -14.32
CA SER A 74 -3.88 -3.57 -14.76
C SER A 74 -5.40 -3.74 -14.66
N ASP A 75 -6.16 -2.69 -14.98
CA ASP A 75 -7.62 -2.74 -15.04
C ASP A 75 -8.10 -3.72 -16.12
N ASP A 76 -7.53 -3.66 -17.33
CA ASP A 76 -7.85 -4.59 -18.43
C ASP A 76 -7.45 -6.04 -18.12
N GLN A 77 -6.28 -6.23 -17.49
CA GLN A 77 -5.83 -7.56 -17.10
C GLN A 77 -6.62 -8.13 -15.92
N ALA A 78 -7.15 -7.29 -15.04
CA ALA A 78 -8.05 -7.73 -13.99
C ALA A 78 -9.35 -8.28 -14.58
N GLU A 79 -9.96 -7.56 -15.53
CA GLU A 79 -11.16 -8.04 -16.23
C GLU A 79 -10.91 -9.40 -16.91
N TYR A 80 -9.81 -9.51 -17.68
CA TYR A 80 -9.44 -10.76 -18.35
C TYR A 80 -9.22 -11.90 -17.34
N GLN A 81 -8.42 -11.68 -16.29
CA GLN A 81 -8.07 -12.74 -15.34
C GLN A 81 -9.24 -13.18 -14.46
N ILE A 82 -10.21 -12.30 -14.19
CA ILE A 82 -11.43 -12.70 -13.49
C ILE A 82 -12.30 -13.60 -14.38
N LYS A 83 -12.34 -13.36 -15.69
CA LYS A 83 -13.05 -14.24 -16.64
C LYS A 83 -12.33 -15.58 -16.87
N ASP A 84 -11.01 -15.57 -16.85
CA ASP A 84 -10.17 -16.74 -17.15
C ASP A 84 -9.96 -17.68 -15.95
N ARG A 85 -9.83 -17.15 -14.72
CA ARG A 85 -9.38 -17.93 -13.56
C ARG A 85 -10.49 -18.24 -12.56
N LEU A 86 -10.77 -19.53 -12.39
CA LEU A 86 -11.72 -20.04 -11.37
C LEU A 86 -11.36 -19.61 -9.94
N SER A 87 -10.07 -19.52 -9.60
CA SER A 87 -9.65 -19.05 -8.26
C SER A 87 -10.02 -17.60 -7.99
N PHE A 88 -10.02 -16.74 -9.02
CA PHE A 88 -10.42 -15.34 -8.90
C PHE A 88 -11.94 -15.23 -8.77
N GLN A 89 -12.68 -15.98 -9.58
CA GLN A 89 -14.15 -16.04 -9.49
C GLN A 89 -14.59 -16.52 -8.11
N ARG A 90 -14.03 -17.63 -7.62
CA ARG A 90 -14.27 -18.14 -6.27
C ARG A 90 -13.94 -17.11 -5.18
N PHE A 91 -12.86 -16.37 -5.33
CA PHE A 91 -12.49 -15.34 -4.36
C PHE A 91 -13.52 -14.19 -4.31
N LEU A 92 -14.02 -13.79 -5.48
CA LEU A 92 -15.01 -12.73 -5.64
C LEU A 92 -16.44 -13.18 -5.33
N GLY A 93 -16.70 -14.49 -5.30
CA GLY A 93 -18.04 -15.06 -5.14
C GLY A 93 -18.86 -15.01 -6.43
N LEU A 94 -18.19 -15.09 -7.58
CA LEU A 94 -18.80 -15.11 -8.92
C LEU A 94 -18.89 -16.55 -9.44
N ALA A 95 -19.98 -16.85 -10.14
CA ALA A 95 -20.13 -18.03 -10.99
C ALA A 95 -19.65 -17.74 -12.43
N LEU A 96 -19.43 -18.80 -13.23
CA LEU A 96 -18.95 -18.69 -14.61
C LEU A 96 -19.80 -17.78 -15.52
N CYS A 97 -21.11 -17.72 -15.29
CA CYS A 97 -22.05 -16.92 -16.09
C CYS A 97 -22.32 -15.53 -15.50
N ASP A 98 -21.77 -15.21 -14.33
CA ASP A 98 -22.01 -13.91 -13.71
C ASP A 98 -21.33 -12.78 -14.48
N THR A 99 -21.91 -11.58 -14.40
CA THR A 99 -21.28 -10.43 -15.03
C THR A 99 -20.06 -9.98 -14.23
N VAL A 100 -18.92 -9.88 -14.91
CA VAL A 100 -17.69 -9.32 -14.37
C VAL A 100 -17.64 -7.80 -14.62
N PRO A 101 -17.17 -6.98 -13.66
CA PRO A 101 -16.91 -5.57 -13.88
C PRO A 101 -15.87 -5.35 -14.98
N ASP A 102 -16.15 -4.45 -15.91
CA ASP A 102 -15.18 -4.08 -16.95
C ASP A 102 -14.04 -3.21 -16.39
N ALA A 103 -12.96 -3.07 -17.17
CA ALA A 103 -11.81 -2.26 -16.80
C ALA A 103 -12.18 -0.82 -16.40
N LYS A 104 -13.15 -0.20 -17.09
CA LYS A 104 -13.61 1.16 -16.83
C LYS A 104 -14.36 1.28 -15.51
N THR A 105 -15.14 0.28 -15.14
CA THR A 105 -15.87 0.20 -13.87
C THR A 105 -14.90 0.07 -12.71
N ILE A 106 -13.86 -0.75 -12.86
CA ILE A 106 -12.78 -0.88 -11.85
C ILE A 106 -12.05 0.45 -11.69
N TRP A 107 -11.69 1.09 -12.81
CA TRP A 107 -11.04 2.40 -12.79
C TRP A 107 -11.93 3.46 -12.11
N HIS A 108 -13.21 3.54 -12.47
CA HIS A 108 -14.15 4.51 -11.91
C HIS A 108 -14.31 4.32 -10.40
N PHE A 109 -14.47 3.08 -9.94
CA PHE A 109 -14.57 2.77 -8.53
C PHE A 109 -13.32 3.23 -7.76
N ARG A 110 -12.12 2.99 -8.31
CA ARG A 110 -10.87 3.48 -7.71
C ARG A 110 -10.86 5.00 -7.63
N GLU A 111 -11.27 5.70 -8.68
CA GLU A 111 -11.33 7.17 -8.67
C GLU A 111 -12.31 7.72 -7.63
N GLU A 112 -13.44 7.04 -7.40
CA GLU A 112 -14.38 7.42 -6.35
C GLU A 112 -13.77 7.27 -4.95
N LEU A 113 -13.05 6.17 -4.70
CA LEU A 113 -12.33 5.97 -3.45
C LEU A 113 -11.25 7.03 -3.22
N VAL A 114 -10.54 7.43 -4.28
CA VAL A 114 -9.52 8.51 -4.23
C VAL A 114 -10.19 9.84 -3.87
N LYS A 115 -11.28 10.20 -4.55
CA LYS A 115 -12.00 11.46 -4.29
C LYS A 115 -12.56 11.52 -2.88
N ALA A 116 -13.02 10.38 -2.36
CA ALA A 116 -13.57 10.30 -1.02
C ALA A 116 -12.53 10.15 0.10
N ASN A 117 -11.24 9.97 -0.24
CA ASN A 117 -10.13 9.75 0.70
C ASN A 117 -10.40 8.66 1.77
N ILE A 118 -11.09 7.58 1.38
CA ILE A 118 -11.58 6.58 2.34
C ILE A 118 -10.57 5.46 2.62
N LEU A 119 -9.55 5.30 1.78
CA LEU A 119 -8.59 4.20 1.90
C LEU A 119 -7.81 4.24 3.20
N ASP A 120 -7.47 5.44 3.70
CA ASP A 120 -6.87 5.64 5.01
C ASP A 120 -7.79 5.17 6.12
N THR A 121 -9.08 5.51 6.02
CA THR A 121 -10.10 5.08 6.99
C THR A 121 -10.21 3.56 7.03
N ILE A 122 -10.21 2.90 5.88
CA ILE A 122 -10.23 1.45 5.77
C ILE A 122 -8.95 0.83 6.37
N PHE A 123 -7.79 1.40 6.03
CA PHE A 123 -6.50 0.95 6.55
C PHE A 123 -6.47 1.03 8.09
N TYR A 124 -6.78 2.19 8.65
CA TYR A 124 -6.77 2.39 10.10
C TYR A 124 -7.87 1.61 10.82
N ARG A 125 -9.02 1.37 10.17
CA ARG A 125 -10.04 0.46 10.72
C ARG A 125 -9.50 -0.95 10.87
N PHE A 126 -8.76 -1.44 9.88
CA PHE A 126 -8.14 -2.76 9.96
C PHE A 126 -7.04 -2.80 11.01
N VAL A 127 -6.19 -1.77 11.11
CA VAL A 127 -5.18 -1.66 12.17
C VAL A 127 -5.84 -1.71 13.55
N ARG A 128 -6.92 -0.95 13.79
CA ARG A 128 -7.65 -1.01 15.06
C ARG A 128 -8.17 -2.40 15.38
N GLN A 129 -8.69 -3.13 14.39
CA GLN A 129 -9.13 -4.51 14.59
C GLN A 129 -7.95 -5.41 15.02
N LEU A 130 -6.75 -5.18 14.50
CA LEU A 130 -5.55 -5.93 14.89
C LEU A 130 -5.04 -5.55 16.29
N GLU A 131 -5.25 -4.30 16.71
CA GLU A 131 -5.02 -3.84 18.09
C GLU A 131 -5.99 -4.52 19.06
N GLU A 132 -7.29 -4.55 18.72
CA GLU A 132 -8.35 -5.21 19.51
C GLU A 132 -8.10 -6.72 19.68
N GLN A 133 -7.39 -7.34 18.75
CA GLN A 133 -6.98 -8.76 18.80
C GLN A 133 -5.62 -8.98 19.48
N GLU A 134 -5.01 -7.94 20.04
CA GLU A 134 -3.70 -7.96 20.70
C GLU A 134 -2.59 -8.53 19.80
N ILE A 135 -2.72 -8.37 18.48
CA ILE A 135 -1.68 -8.81 17.52
C ILE A 135 -0.58 -7.74 17.41
N ILE A 136 -0.94 -6.48 17.64
CA ILE A 136 -0.02 -5.34 17.62
C ILE A 136 0.28 -4.97 19.06
N SER A 137 1.53 -5.15 19.50
CA SER A 137 1.94 -4.97 20.90
C SER A 137 2.55 -3.59 21.19
N TYR A 138 2.98 -2.85 20.16
CA TYR A 138 3.71 -1.58 20.30
C TYR A 138 4.95 -1.68 21.21
N SER A 139 5.47 -2.89 21.42
CA SER A 139 6.66 -3.16 22.23
C SER A 139 7.92 -2.57 21.59
N GLY A 140 7.92 -2.50 20.25
CA GLY A 140 8.87 -1.72 19.49
C GLY A 140 8.27 -1.31 18.15
N SER A 141 8.44 -0.05 17.79
CA SER A 141 7.99 0.53 16.53
C SER A 141 9.19 0.83 15.66
N ILE A 142 9.14 0.44 14.38
CA ILE A 142 10.20 0.71 13.41
C ILE A 142 9.65 1.66 12.36
N VAL A 143 10.36 2.75 12.10
CA VAL A 143 10.05 3.70 11.03
C VAL A 143 11.12 3.61 9.94
N ASP A 144 10.66 3.45 8.70
CA ASP A 144 11.51 3.45 7.51
C ASP A 144 10.72 3.90 6.28
N ALA A 145 11.43 4.20 5.19
CA ALA A 145 10.83 4.62 3.94
C ALA A 145 11.38 3.86 2.74
N THR A 146 10.49 3.54 1.79
CA THR A 146 10.84 2.95 0.51
C THR A 146 10.44 3.85 -0.64
N PHE A 147 11.16 3.76 -1.77
CA PHE A 147 10.78 4.45 -2.99
C PHE A 147 9.65 3.70 -3.69
N VAL A 148 8.71 4.47 -4.25
CA VAL A 148 7.63 3.98 -5.09
C VAL A 148 7.82 4.58 -6.47
N ASP A 149 8.37 3.78 -7.39
CA ASP A 149 8.78 4.26 -8.70
C ASP A 149 7.56 4.49 -9.60
N ALA A 150 7.57 5.62 -10.28
CA ALA A 150 6.61 6.01 -11.30
C ALA A 150 7.27 5.97 -12.69
N PRO A 151 6.49 5.77 -13.78
CA PRO A 151 7.00 5.88 -15.13
C PRO A 151 7.76 7.19 -15.37
N ARG A 152 9.03 7.07 -15.77
CA ARG A 152 9.92 8.22 -15.99
C ARG A 152 9.40 9.08 -17.12
N GLN A 153 9.19 10.37 -16.84
CA GLN A 153 8.71 11.32 -17.84
C GLN A 153 9.88 12.04 -18.53
N ARG A 154 9.80 12.15 -19.86
CA ARG A 154 10.71 12.97 -20.65
C ARG A 154 10.21 14.41 -20.67
N ASN A 155 10.92 15.29 -19.97
CA ASN A 155 10.66 16.74 -19.89
C ASN A 155 11.98 17.49 -20.12
N SER A 156 11.91 18.71 -20.64
CA SER A 156 13.07 19.59 -20.79
C SER A 156 13.58 20.09 -19.41
N LYS A 157 14.81 20.62 -19.35
CA LYS A 157 15.34 21.19 -18.10
C LYS A 157 14.50 22.37 -17.61
N ALA A 158 14.05 23.24 -18.51
CA ALA A 158 13.20 24.39 -18.20
C ALA A 158 11.82 23.97 -17.67
N GLU A 159 11.18 22.96 -18.29
CA GLU A 159 9.91 22.40 -17.79
C GLU A 159 10.08 21.84 -16.37
N ASN A 160 11.15 21.07 -16.12
CA ASN A 160 11.43 20.50 -14.80
C ASN A 160 11.68 21.57 -13.72
N GLN A 161 12.30 22.70 -14.09
CA GLN A 161 12.51 23.81 -13.16
C GLN A 161 11.19 24.46 -12.76
N LYS A 162 10.30 24.75 -13.72
CA LYS A 162 8.95 25.28 -13.44
C LYS A 162 8.14 24.31 -12.54
N ILE A 163 8.20 23.01 -12.80
CA ILE A 163 7.52 21.98 -11.97
C ILE A 163 8.06 21.97 -10.54
N LYS A 164 9.38 22.13 -10.35
CA LYS A 164 9.98 22.22 -9.01
C LYS A 164 9.51 23.45 -8.25
N GLU A 165 9.26 24.56 -8.94
CA GLU A 165 8.68 25.80 -8.39
C GLU A 165 7.16 25.69 -8.15
N GLY A 166 6.54 24.53 -8.43
CA GLY A 166 5.10 24.34 -8.29
C GLY A 166 4.27 24.96 -9.42
N LYS A 167 4.93 25.45 -10.49
CA LYS A 167 4.27 26.07 -11.64
C LYS A 167 4.08 25.04 -12.75
N VAL A 168 2.97 25.18 -13.48
CA VAL A 168 2.77 24.44 -14.72
C VAL A 168 3.54 25.16 -15.84
N PRO A 169 4.34 24.46 -16.66
CA PRO A 169 4.95 25.08 -17.82
C PRO A 169 3.89 25.71 -18.75
N GLU A 170 4.06 26.98 -19.10
CA GLU A 170 3.19 27.72 -20.04
C GLU A 170 2.98 26.96 -21.36
N GLU A 171 3.99 26.23 -21.82
CA GLU A 171 3.90 25.39 -23.02
C GLU A 171 2.82 24.29 -22.93
N TRP A 172 2.36 23.96 -21.73
CA TRP A 172 1.31 22.98 -21.44
C TRP A 172 -0.04 23.65 -21.19
N GLU A 173 -0.06 24.98 -21.08
CA GLU A 173 -1.27 25.77 -20.89
C GLU A 173 -1.93 26.07 -22.25
N GLY A 174 -3.26 25.94 -22.30
CA GLY A 174 -4.06 26.13 -23.50
C GLY A 174 -4.97 24.95 -23.85
N LYS A 175 -6.15 25.25 -24.42
CA LYS A 175 -7.21 24.26 -24.74
C LYS A 175 -6.71 23.11 -25.62
N LYS A 176 -5.85 23.39 -26.60
CA LYS A 176 -5.28 22.38 -27.53
C LYS A 176 -4.29 21.41 -26.88
N LYS A 177 -3.72 21.74 -25.71
CA LYS A 177 -2.67 20.95 -25.03
C LYS A 177 -3.12 20.35 -23.69
N LYS A 178 -4.41 20.43 -23.38
CA LYS A 178 -5.02 19.83 -22.16
C LYS A 178 -4.68 18.35 -22.00
N HIS A 179 -4.66 17.60 -23.11
CA HIS A 179 -4.29 16.17 -23.12
C HIS A 179 -2.82 15.92 -22.75
N LYS A 180 -1.91 16.81 -23.18
CA LYS A 180 -0.48 16.73 -22.79
C LYS A 180 -0.34 16.96 -21.29
N LYS A 181 -1.00 17.98 -20.75
CA LYS A 181 -0.99 18.28 -19.30
C LYS A 181 -1.52 17.10 -18.46
N SER A 182 -2.62 16.45 -18.88
CA SER A 182 -3.19 15.31 -18.15
C SER A 182 -2.29 14.05 -18.15
N GLN A 183 -1.34 13.96 -19.07
CA GLN A 183 -0.37 12.85 -19.14
C GLN A 183 0.93 13.14 -18.37
N LYS A 184 1.08 14.33 -17.78
CA LYS A 184 2.27 14.73 -17.04
C LYS A 184 2.02 14.68 -15.53
N ASP A 185 2.98 14.11 -14.82
CA ASP A 185 2.97 14.03 -13.36
C ASP A 185 3.80 15.19 -12.82
N ILE A 186 3.09 16.17 -12.28
CA ILE A 186 3.67 17.37 -11.69
C ILE A 186 3.97 17.22 -10.20
N ASP A 187 3.67 16.06 -9.60
CA ASP A 187 3.85 15.77 -8.18
C ASP A 187 5.05 14.83 -7.94
N ALA A 188 5.29 13.90 -8.86
CA ALA A 188 6.46 13.01 -8.83
C ALA A 188 7.77 13.80 -8.92
N ARG A 189 8.77 13.40 -8.12
CA ARG A 189 10.09 14.05 -8.08
C ARG A 189 11.20 13.03 -8.23
N TRP A 190 12.39 13.52 -8.61
CA TRP A 190 13.61 12.72 -8.64
C TRP A 190 14.28 12.70 -7.26
N ALA A 191 14.84 11.56 -6.90
CA ALA A 191 15.72 11.39 -5.76
C ALA A 191 16.88 10.45 -6.12
N THR A 192 18.02 10.66 -5.47
CA THR A 192 19.19 9.79 -5.64
C THR A 192 19.54 9.18 -4.28
N LYS A 193 19.62 7.84 -4.22
CA LYS A 193 20.07 7.09 -3.04
C LYS A 193 21.10 6.07 -3.50
N ASN A 194 22.26 6.00 -2.83
CA ASN A 194 23.32 5.04 -3.16
C ASN A 194 23.75 5.02 -4.65
N LYS A 195 23.80 6.19 -5.31
CA LYS A 195 24.08 6.37 -6.76
C LYS A 195 22.97 5.88 -7.70
N GLU A 196 21.88 5.32 -7.18
CA GLU A 196 20.70 4.97 -7.95
C GLU A 196 19.70 6.13 -7.98
N ARG A 197 19.01 6.30 -9.12
CA ARG A 197 18.05 7.39 -9.35
C ARG A 197 16.63 6.84 -9.40
N HIS A 198 15.82 7.29 -8.45
CA HIS A 198 14.39 6.97 -8.36
C HIS A 198 13.57 8.17 -8.81
N TYR A 199 12.46 7.91 -9.50
CA TYR A 199 11.51 8.93 -9.92
C TYR A 199 10.11 8.51 -9.51
N GLY A 200 9.46 9.33 -8.70
CA GLY A 200 8.12 9.01 -8.20
C GLY A 200 7.93 9.53 -6.78
N TYR A 201 7.53 8.62 -5.91
CA TYR A 201 7.06 8.90 -4.56
C TYR A 201 7.87 8.11 -3.52
N LYS A 202 7.59 8.36 -2.25
CA LYS A 202 8.05 7.56 -1.12
C LYS A 202 6.86 7.10 -0.31
N ASP A 203 6.94 5.87 0.16
CA ASP A 203 6.06 5.31 1.17
C ASP A 203 6.85 5.24 2.48
N HIS A 204 6.48 6.10 3.43
CA HIS A 204 7.04 6.13 4.77
C HIS A 204 6.13 5.30 5.66
N ILE A 205 6.63 4.23 6.24
CA ILE A 205 5.83 3.31 7.04
C ILE A 205 6.33 3.29 8.48
N LYS A 206 5.39 3.11 9.41
CA LYS A 206 5.65 2.64 10.77
C LYS A 206 5.14 1.22 10.89
N ILE A 207 6.00 0.33 11.35
CA ILE A 207 5.63 -1.06 11.63
C ILE A 207 5.80 -1.41 13.10
N ASP A 208 4.99 -2.34 13.56
CA ASP A 208 5.22 -3.04 14.82
C ASP A 208 6.33 -4.09 14.63
N ALA A 209 7.38 -4.02 15.45
CA ALA A 209 8.59 -4.82 15.27
C ALA A 209 8.30 -6.33 15.42
N GLU A 210 7.42 -6.71 16.33
CA GLU A 210 7.12 -8.10 16.63
C GLU A 210 6.28 -8.74 15.52
N SER A 211 5.10 -8.18 15.25
CA SER A 211 4.17 -8.69 14.25
C SER A 211 4.62 -8.41 12.81
N LYS A 212 5.44 -7.36 12.59
CA LYS A 212 5.79 -6.78 11.28
C LYS A 212 4.59 -6.18 10.53
N LEU A 213 3.49 -5.89 11.22
CA LEU A 213 2.33 -5.21 10.62
C LEU A 213 2.59 -3.71 10.50
N ILE A 214 2.12 -3.11 9.42
CA ILE A 214 2.15 -1.66 9.23
C ILE A 214 1.05 -1.04 10.08
N THR A 215 1.42 -0.13 10.96
CA THR A 215 0.50 0.55 11.90
C THR A 215 0.12 1.94 11.41
N LYS A 216 1.06 2.65 10.75
CA LYS A 216 0.83 3.93 10.09
C LYS A 216 1.65 4.03 8.81
N PHE A 217 1.21 4.88 7.89
CA PHE A 217 2.00 5.24 6.72
C PHE A 217 1.76 6.70 6.33
N SER A 218 2.66 7.24 5.53
CA SER A 218 2.55 8.55 4.89
C SER A 218 3.17 8.49 3.50
N THR A 219 2.63 9.28 2.57
CA THR A 219 3.15 9.36 1.20
C THR A 219 3.70 10.75 0.95
N THR A 220 4.85 10.82 0.29
CA THR A 220 5.44 12.07 -0.20
C THR A 220 5.98 11.90 -1.61
N SER A 221 6.34 12.99 -2.28
CA SER A 221 7.22 12.88 -3.45
C SER A 221 8.58 12.30 -3.06
N ALA A 222 9.29 11.69 -4.00
CA ALA A 222 10.56 11.01 -3.70
C ALA A 222 11.65 11.95 -3.16
N ALA A 223 11.58 13.26 -3.44
CA ALA A 223 12.59 14.23 -3.03
C ALA A 223 12.50 14.62 -1.54
N VAL A 224 11.35 14.41 -0.89
CA VAL A 224 11.17 14.79 0.52
C VAL A 224 12.10 13.96 1.40
N HIS A 225 12.75 14.63 2.36
CA HIS A 225 13.64 13.98 3.31
C HIS A 225 12.85 13.24 4.38
N ASP A 226 13.27 12.01 4.70
CA ASP A 226 12.49 11.07 5.50
C ASP A 226 12.15 11.60 6.90
N SER A 227 13.05 12.40 7.48
CA SER A 227 12.84 13.02 8.79
C SER A 227 11.59 13.90 8.91
N GLN A 228 11.12 14.49 7.80
CA GLN A 228 9.99 15.43 7.80
C GLN A 228 8.65 14.73 8.10
N GLU A 229 8.57 13.43 7.82
CA GLU A 229 7.34 12.65 7.94
C GLU A 229 7.22 11.90 9.27
N LEU A 230 8.27 11.92 10.10
CA LEU A 230 8.31 11.17 11.34
C LEU A 230 7.17 11.58 12.30
N SER A 231 6.85 12.88 12.37
CA SER A 231 5.80 13.40 13.24
C SER A 231 4.41 12.84 12.90
N LYS A 232 4.16 12.47 11.65
CA LYS A 232 2.89 11.86 11.21
C LYS A 232 2.82 10.37 11.56
N LEU A 233 3.98 9.72 11.68
CA LEU A 233 4.08 8.28 11.88
C LEU A 233 4.11 7.88 13.36
N VAL A 234 4.76 8.68 14.20
CA VAL A 234 4.88 8.38 15.63
C VAL A 234 3.54 8.66 16.33
N ASP A 235 3.24 7.91 17.39
CA ASP A 235 2.09 8.14 18.26
C ASP A 235 2.43 7.91 19.73
N GLU A 236 1.52 8.33 20.60
CA GLU A 236 1.65 8.11 22.04
C GLU A 236 1.52 6.63 22.43
N LYS A 237 1.23 5.69 21.53
CA LYS A 237 1.22 4.25 21.88
C LYS A 237 2.63 3.65 21.79
N ASP A 238 3.54 4.29 21.05
CA ASP A 238 4.91 3.82 20.87
C ASP A 238 5.70 3.77 22.18
N ASN A 239 6.24 2.60 22.54
CA ASN A 239 7.08 2.42 23.73
C ASN A 239 8.59 2.48 23.43
N ILE A 240 8.99 2.02 22.25
CA ILE A 240 10.39 2.06 21.76
C ILE A 240 10.36 2.40 20.28
N LEU A 241 11.17 3.38 19.85
CA LEU A 241 11.20 3.83 18.46
C LEU A 241 12.55 3.55 17.81
N TYR A 242 12.57 2.73 16.76
CA TYR A 242 13.73 2.42 15.93
C TYR A 242 13.60 3.13 14.59
N ALA A 243 14.62 3.87 14.18
CA ALA A 243 14.71 4.45 12.84
C ALA A 243 16.16 4.61 12.38
N ASP A 244 16.36 4.93 11.11
CA ASP A 244 17.67 5.24 10.55
C ASP A 244 18.25 6.58 11.05
N SER A 245 19.56 6.75 10.88
CA SER A 245 20.28 7.99 11.22
C SER A 245 19.81 9.22 10.44
N ALA A 246 19.06 9.02 9.35
CA ALA A 246 18.34 10.09 8.65
C ALA A 246 17.28 10.76 9.54
N TYR A 247 16.78 10.07 10.57
CA TYR A 247 15.78 10.58 11.51
C TYR A 247 16.39 11.20 12.77
N VAL A 248 17.56 11.85 12.67
CA VAL A 248 18.23 12.50 13.80
C VAL A 248 18.11 14.03 13.68
N GLY A 249 17.74 14.70 14.78
CA GLY A 249 17.65 16.17 14.84
C GLY A 249 16.90 16.67 16.08
N GLY A 250 17.09 17.95 16.42
CA GLY A 250 16.46 18.56 17.59
C GLY A 250 14.92 18.61 17.49
N GLU A 251 14.38 18.89 16.30
CA GLU A 251 12.93 18.89 16.06
C GLU A 251 12.34 17.48 16.15
N ILE A 252 13.06 16.48 15.62
CA ILE A 252 12.67 15.07 15.66
C ILE A 252 12.56 14.58 17.10
N GLN A 253 13.53 14.95 17.96
CA GLN A 253 13.50 14.57 19.37
C GLN A 253 12.25 15.08 20.10
N LYS A 254 11.69 16.23 19.68
CA LYS A 254 10.43 16.77 20.23
C LYS A 254 9.20 15.99 19.77
N CYS A 255 9.27 15.33 18.61
CA CYS A 255 8.17 14.51 18.08
C CYS A 255 8.08 13.12 18.73
N ILE A 256 9.14 12.67 19.41
CA ILE A 256 9.15 11.36 20.07
C ILE A 256 8.38 11.46 21.40
N PRO A 257 7.40 10.57 21.65
CA PRO A 257 6.65 10.55 22.90
C PRO A 257 7.58 10.46 24.10
N ARG A 258 7.27 11.20 25.17
CA ARG A 258 8.13 11.27 26.36
C ARG A 258 8.40 9.90 27.00
N LYS A 259 7.43 8.98 26.94
CA LYS A 259 7.56 7.62 27.46
C LYS A 259 8.34 6.68 26.53
N ALA A 260 8.51 7.05 25.26
CA ALA A 260 9.12 6.19 24.27
C ALA A 260 10.65 6.22 24.38
N LYS A 261 11.27 5.05 24.42
CA LYS A 261 12.73 4.92 24.35
C LYS A 261 13.21 5.20 22.92
N ASN A 262 13.96 6.29 22.73
CA ASN A 262 14.57 6.60 21.45
C ASN A 262 15.71 5.61 21.12
N ARG A 263 15.53 4.80 20.06
CA ARG A 263 16.52 3.86 19.51
C ARG A 263 16.88 4.18 18.06
N ILE A 264 16.78 5.45 17.66
CA ILE A 264 17.28 5.93 16.37
C ILE A 264 18.81 5.75 16.30
N HIS A 265 19.32 5.45 15.12
CA HIS A 265 20.75 5.24 14.91
C HIS A 265 21.52 6.53 15.16
N GLU A 266 22.62 6.41 15.89
CA GLU A 266 23.52 7.54 16.10
C GLU A 266 24.27 7.85 14.80
N LYS A 267 24.42 9.14 14.50
CA LYS A 267 25.07 9.62 13.27
C LYS A 267 26.46 10.17 13.61
N GLY A 268 27.46 9.76 12.83
CA GLY A 268 28.79 10.40 12.87
C GLY A 268 28.75 11.73 12.11
N TYR A 269 29.50 12.71 12.58
CA TYR A 269 29.63 14.02 11.93
C TYR A 269 31.06 14.21 11.40
N ARG A 270 31.23 15.19 10.51
CA ARG A 270 32.56 15.60 10.04
C ARG A 270 33.42 15.92 11.27
N ASN A 271 34.60 15.29 11.36
CA ASN A 271 35.54 15.39 12.49
C ASN A 271 35.04 14.83 13.85
N ARG A 272 33.87 14.17 13.89
CA ARG A 272 33.35 13.45 15.06
C ARG A 272 32.79 12.09 14.63
N PRO A 273 33.66 11.11 14.31
CA PRO A 273 33.23 9.78 13.92
C PRO A 273 32.57 9.04 15.10
N LEU A 274 31.75 8.03 14.79
CA LEU A 274 31.14 7.19 15.81
C LEU A 274 32.20 6.43 16.61
N THR A 275 32.05 6.43 17.93
CA THR A 275 32.89 5.63 18.83
C THR A 275 32.63 4.13 18.65
N LYS A 276 33.54 3.27 19.12
CA LYS A 276 33.35 1.80 19.09
C LYS A 276 32.05 1.39 19.80
N THR A 277 31.73 2.02 20.93
CA THR A 277 30.50 1.79 21.69
C THR A 277 29.25 2.18 20.91
N GLN A 278 29.26 3.35 20.25
CA GLN A 278 28.14 3.79 19.42
C GLN A 278 27.93 2.86 18.21
N LYS A 279 29.03 2.40 17.58
CA LYS A 279 28.96 1.41 16.50
C LYS A 279 28.32 0.11 16.99
N ALA A 280 28.76 -0.43 18.13
CA ALA A 280 28.18 -1.64 18.71
C ALA A 280 26.69 -1.47 19.06
N ASN A 281 26.29 -0.32 19.60
CA ASN A 281 24.89 0.02 19.85
C ASN A 281 24.07 0.11 18.56
N ASN A 282 24.60 0.76 17.53
CA ASN A 282 23.97 0.81 16.21
C ASN A 282 23.82 -0.60 15.63
N THR A 283 24.83 -1.47 15.70
CA THR A 283 24.71 -2.88 15.26
C THR A 283 23.59 -3.62 15.97
N ARG A 284 23.42 -3.42 17.29
CA ARG A 284 22.29 -4.00 18.04
C ARG A 284 20.94 -3.45 17.57
N LYS A 285 20.83 -2.14 17.34
CA LYS A 285 19.61 -1.49 16.80
C LYS A 285 19.30 -1.99 15.38
N SER A 286 20.31 -2.17 14.53
CA SER A 286 20.14 -2.62 13.14
C SER A 286 19.52 -4.02 13.04
N LYS A 287 19.87 -4.94 13.95
CA LYS A 287 19.27 -6.30 13.98
C LYS A 287 17.73 -6.27 14.11
N ILE A 288 17.22 -5.33 14.91
CA ILE A 288 15.77 -5.15 15.08
C ILE A 288 15.20 -4.41 13.86
N ARG A 289 15.86 -3.33 13.42
CA ARG A 289 15.40 -2.52 12.29
C ARG A 289 15.29 -3.31 10.99
N ALA A 290 16.19 -4.25 10.73
CA ALA A 290 16.18 -5.13 9.55
C ALA A 290 14.86 -5.88 9.37
N ARG A 291 14.02 -5.99 10.41
CA ARG A 291 12.68 -6.59 10.27
C ARG A 291 11.77 -5.85 9.30
N VAL A 292 11.95 -4.53 9.12
CA VAL A 292 11.20 -3.73 8.13
C VAL A 292 11.53 -4.12 6.69
N GLU A 293 12.74 -4.62 6.43
CA GLU A 293 13.15 -5.06 5.10
C GLU A 293 12.31 -6.25 4.63
N HIS A 294 11.77 -7.07 5.55
CA HIS A 294 10.82 -8.12 5.18
C HIS A 294 9.50 -7.58 4.62
N VAL A 295 9.06 -6.41 5.09
CA VAL A 295 7.85 -5.74 4.59
C VAL A 295 8.08 -5.36 3.14
N PHE A 296 9.16 -4.60 2.89
CA PHE A 296 9.53 -4.17 1.54
C PHE A 296 9.87 -5.34 0.62
N ALA A 297 10.55 -6.38 1.12
CA ALA A 297 10.82 -7.59 0.34
C ALA A 297 9.54 -8.33 -0.04
N THR A 298 8.53 -8.37 0.83
CA THR A 298 7.22 -8.97 0.49
C THR A 298 6.52 -8.15 -0.58
N MET A 299 6.50 -6.82 -0.46
CA MET A 299 5.92 -5.94 -1.48
C MET A 299 6.64 -6.08 -2.83
N THR A 300 7.98 -6.13 -2.82
CA THR A 300 8.77 -6.29 -4.05
C THR A 300 8.57 -7.66 -4.69
N ASN A 301 8.67 -8.74 -3.92
CA ASN A 301 8.70 -10.11 -4.46
C ASN A 301 7.30 -10.70 -4.64
N THR A 302 6.46 -10.63 -3.60
CA THR A 302 5.13 -11.25 -3.61
C THR A 302 4.14 -10.39 -4.41
N MET A 303 4.16 -9.07 -4.22
CA MET A 303 3.28 -8.14 -4.94
C MET A 303 3.88 -7.65 -6.26
N ARG A 304 5.00 -8.25 -6.71
CA ARG A 304 5.67 -8.01 -7.99
C ARG A 304 6.04 -6.54 -8.25
N GLY A 305 6.50 -5.85 -7.20
CA GLY A 305 7.15 -4.56 -7.29
C GLY A 305 6.40 -3.41 -6.62
N ILE A 306 7.17 -2.40 -6.23
CA ILE A 306 6.69 -1.18 -5.56
C ILE A 306 6.64 -0.06 -6.59
N VAL A 307 5.55 -0.03 -7.38
CA VAL A 307 5.39 0.90 -8.49
C VAL A 307 4.02 1.56 -8.50
N VAL A 308 3.97 2.78 -9.03
CA VAL A 308 2.71 3.49 -9.26
C VAL A 308 2.61 3.95 -10.71
N ARG A 309 1.48 3.64 -11.36
CA ARG A 309 1.24 4.00 -12.76
C ARG A 309 0.23 5.13 -12.92
N SER A 310 -0.40 5.54 -11.83
CA SER A 310 -1.33 6.67 -11.80
C SER A 310 -0.56 7.99 -11.71
N ILE A 311 -1.13 9.03 -12.32
CA ILE A 311 -0.59 10.38 -12.28
C ILE A 311 -1.22 11.16 -11.13
N GLY A 312 -0.36 11.79 -10.34
CA GLY A 312 -0.74 12.74 -9.29
C GLY A 312 -0.79 12.15 -7.88
N MET A 313 -0.57 13.03 -6.90
CA MET A 313 -0.33 12.68 -5.50
C MET A 313 -1.48 11.90 -4.85
N ALA A 314 -2.73 12.32 -5.04
CA ALA A 314 -3.88 11.66 -4.42
C ALA A 314 -4.04 10.22 -4.89
N ARG A 315 -3.86 9.96 -6.19
CA ARG A 315 -3.90 8.61 -6.75
C ARG A 315 -2.67 7.80 -6.34
N ALA A 316 -1.51 8.43 -6.23
CA ALA A 316 -0.31 7.76 -5.75
C ALA A 316 -0.46 7.30 -4.30
N HIS A 317 -0.96 8.18 -3.44
CA HIS A 317 -1.27 7.88 -2.05
C HIS A 317 -2.29 6.75 -1.91
N ALA A 318 -3.40 6.80 -2.65
CA ALA A 318 -4.40 5.73 -2.68
C ALA A 318 -3.80 4.37 -3.10
N ASN A 319 -2.92 4.37 -4.11
CA ASN A 319 -2.24 3.16 -4.55
C ASN A 319 -1.31 2.57 -3.48
N ILE A 320 -0.61 3.44 -2.74
CA ILE A 320 0.26 3.06 -1.63
C ILE A 320 -0.55 2.57 -0.43
N ALA A 321 -1.65 3.25 -0.08
CA ALA A 321 -2.58 2.82 0.96
C ALA A 321 -3.12 1.41 0.69
N LEU A 322 -3.56 1.14 -0.54
CA LEU A 322 -4.00 -0.20 -0.97
C LEU A 322 -2.87 -1.23 -0.90
N MET A 323 -1.64 -0.86 -1.27
CA MET A 323 -0.49 -1.74 -1.20
C MET A 323 -0.16 -2.12 0.25
N ASN A 324 -0.14 -1.14 1.15
CA ASN A 324 0.12 -1.32 2.58
C ASN A 324 -0.97 -2.15 3.25
N LEU A 325 -2.24 -1.91 2.90
CA LEU A 325 -3.36 -2.71 3.38
C LEU A 325 -3.26 -4.17 2.89
N THR A 326 -2.96 -4.36 1.61
CA THR A 326 -2.81 -5.70 1.01
C THR A 326 -1.68 -6.47 1.69
N TYR A 327 -0.54 -5.81 1.95
CA TYR A 327 0.54 -6.38 2.75
C TYR A 327 0.04 -6.81 4.14
N ASN A 328 -0.69 -5.94 4.84
CA ASN A 328 -1.21 -6.23 6.16
C ASN A 328 -2.18 -7.43 6.16
N PHE A 329 -3.07 -7.55 5.17
CA PHE A 329 -3.93 -8.73 5.03
C PHE A 329 -3.12 -10.02 4.88
N TRP A 330 -2.12 -9.99 4.00
CA TRP A 330 -1.26 -11.14 3.77
C TRP A 330 -0.44 -11.52 5.02
N ARG A 331 0.11 -10.51 5.69
CA ARG A 331 0.88 -10.69 6.92
C ARG A 331 0.01 -11.22 8.06
N TYR A 332 -1.21 -10.72 8.19
CA TYR A 332 -2.17 -11.21 9.17
C TYR A 332 -2.48 -12.70 8.96
N ILE A 333 -2.73 -13.15 7.72
CA ILE A 333 -2.91 -14.59 7.44
C ILE A 333 -1.70 -15.40 7.91
N PHE A 334 -0.48 -14.93 7.63
CA PHE A 334 0.74 -15.60 8.07
C PHE A 334 0.80 -15.73 9.59
N LEU A 335 0.48 -14.66 10.33
CA LEU A 335 0.47 -14.67 11.80
C LEU A 335 -0.61 -15.62 12.37
N MET A 336 -1.79 -15.65 11.77
CA MET A 336 -2.88 -16.53 12.20
C MET A 336 -2.58 -18.02 11.94
N ARG A 337 -1.79 -18.34 10.91
CA ARG A 337 -1.29 -19.71 10.68
C ARG A 337 -0.28 -20.11 11.75
N GLY A 338 0.61 -19.20 12.13
CA GLY A 338 1.61 -19.45 13.17
C GLY A 338 0.97 -19.77 14.52
N LYS A 339 -0.08 -19.03 14.93
CA LYS A 339 -0.79 -19.28 16.20
C LYS A 339 -1.46 -20.66 16.28
N ARG A 340 -1.94 -21.21 15.16
CA ARG A 340 -2.55 -22.56 15.10
C ARG A 340 -1.55 -23.72 15.05
N ALA A 341 -0.27 -23.47 14.83
CA ALA A 341 0.74 -24.53 14.84
C ALA A 341 1.25 -24.85 16.26
N TYR A 342 0.88 -24.04 17.26
CA TYR A 342 1.28 -24.15 18.67
C TYR A 342 0.08 -24.24 19.63
N ALA A 343 -1.13 -24.34 19.10
CA ALA A 343 -2.37 -24.60 19.83
C ALA A 343 -2.92 -25.93 19.34
#